data_AF-A0A7Z9BWR4-F1
#
_entry.id   AF-A0A7Z9BWR4-F1
#
_cell.length_a   1.000
_cell.length_b   1.000
_cell.length_c   1.000
_cell.angle_alpha   90.00
_cell.angle_beta   90.00
_cell.angle_gamma   90.00
#
_symmetry.space_group_name_H-M   'P 1'
#
loop_
_entity.id
_entity.type
_entity.pdbx_description
1 polymer ?
#
loop_
_entity_poly.entity_id
_entity_poly.type
_entity_poly.pdbx_seq_one_letter_code
_entity_poly.pdbx_strand_id
1 'polypeptide(L)'
;MTAKNHLRTTILSLGLGLVVTGMGVSAIACQTSFNSLTPQGEETVNYYWELPKVPLNTGETEKNPVQLPQPQANGDYQRSPHSSWEATNPNAQGIDCRMLGNTTYEKLENPSNKTELNIDNWPVVGQLKPGQDFEINLGPAGFGVVYDTKQQPWIYVEKTDEAGAPSQCFVRANQRFVQPISPQ
;
A
#
# COMPACT_ATOMS: atom_id res chain seq x y z
N MET A 1 -60.42 9.32 5.64
CA MET A 1 -60.36 9.87 4.27
C MET A 1 -59.47 8.94 3.46
N THR A 2 -60.02 8.31 2.44
CA THR A 2 -59.40 7.23 1.65
C THR A 2 -59.13 7.77 0.24
N ALA A 3 -57.92 7.59 -0.28
CA ALA A 3 -57.66 7.70 -1.71
C ALA A 3 -56.56 6.72 -2.12
N LYS A 4 -56.98 5.59 -2.70
CA LYS A 4 -56.16 4.68 -3.51
C LYS A 4 -56.20 5.21 -4.94
N ASN A 5 -55.05 5.41 -5.58
CA ASN A 5 -54.98 5.60 -7.02
C ASN A 5 -54.37 4.36 -7.69
N HIS A 6 -55.13 3.81 -8.62
CA HIS A 6 -54.86 2.62 -9.42
C HIS A 6 -54.34 3.02 -10.81
N LEU A 7 -53.40 2.21 -11.32
CA LEU A 7 -53.23 1.74 -12.71
C LEU A 7 -53.04 2.76 -13.86
N ARG A 8 -51.98 2.56 -14.64
CA ARG A 8 -52.08 2.01 -16.02
C ARG A 8 -50.74 1.54 -16.58
N THR A 9 -50.85 0.52 -17.43
CA THR A 9 -49.82 -0.39 -17.94
C THR A 9 -49.61 -0.17 -19.45
N THR A 10 -48.44 -0.65 -19.94
CA THR A 10 -48.14 -1.17 -21.31
C THR A 10 -47.82 -0.19 -22.44
N ILE A 11 -46.65 -0.37 -23.08
CA ILE A 11 -46.40 -0.72 -24.52
C ILE A 11 -45.00 -1.40 -24.58
N LEU A 12 -44.84 -2.71 -24.89
CA LEU A 12 -44.46 -3.33 -26.21
C LEU A 12 -43.32 -2.59 -26.97
N SER A 13 -42.32 -3.17 -27.64
CA SER A 13 -41.85 -4.53 -27.94
C SER A 13 -40.69 -4.43 -28.97
N LEU A 14 -39.85 -5.48 -29.07
CA LEU A 14 -39.18 -6.01 -30.28
C LEU A 14 -37.89 -5.38 -30.87
N GLY A 15 -36.90 -6.26 -31.14
CA GLY A 15 -35.78 -6.10 -32.10
C GLY A 15 -34.41 -6.54 -31.52
N LEU A 16 -34.00 -7.82 -31.46
CA LEU A 16 -33.60 -8.80 -32.50
C LEU A 16 -32.20 -8.55 -33.14
N GLY A 17 -31.27 -9.52 -32.98
CA GLY A 17 -30.08 -9.78 -33.83
C GLY A 17 -28.71 -9.47 -33.21
N LEU A 18 -27.95 -10.47 -32.70
CA LEU A 18 -26.79 -11.17 -33.34
C LEU A 18 -25.63 -10.22 -33.73
N VAL A 19 -24.37 -10.45 -33.34
CA VAL A 19 -23.43 -11.42 -33.94
C VAL A 19 -22.25 -11.72 -33.01
N VAL A 20 -21.83 -13.00 -32.99
CA VAL A 20 -20.63 -13.58 -32.37
C VAL A 20 -19.36 -13.15 -33.12
N THR A 21 -18.37 -12.60 -32.41
CA THR A 21 -16.93 -12.67 -32.72
C THR A 21 -16.18 -12.46 -31.39
N GLY A 22 -15.08 -13.08 -31.03
CA GLY A 22 -14.33 -14.24 -31.50
C GLY A 22 -13.37 -14.53 -30.34
N MET A 23 -13.27 -15.80 -29.94
CA MET A 23 -12.38 -16.20 -28.85
C MET A 23 -10.93 -16.01 -29.27
N GLY A 24 -10.15 -15.31 -28.45
CA GLY A 24 -8.70 -15.20 -28.57
C GLY A 24 -8.07 -15.23 -27.20
N VAL A 25 -7.95 -16.43 -26.61
CA VAL A 25 -7.11 -16.65 -25.44
C VAL A 25 -5.91 -17.45 -25.92
N SER A 26 -4.76 -16.80 -26.09
CA SER A 26 -3.50 -17.49 -26.32
C SER A 26 -3.05 -18.08 -24.99
N ALA A 27 -3.32 -19.36 -24.78
CA ALA A 27 -2.67 -20.13 -23.72
C ALA A 27 -1.23 -20.45 -24.16
N ILE A 28 -0.25 -19.96 -23.41
CA ILE A 28 1.14 -20.43 -23.52
C ILE A 28 1.19 -21.78 -22.80
N ALA A 29 1.17 -22.86 -23.57
CA ALA A 29 1.41 -24.19 -23.04
C ALA A 29 2.92 -24.41 -22.91
N CYS A 30 3.44 -24.47 -21.68
CA CYS A 30 4.77 -25.03 -21.42
C CYS A 30 4.71 -26.53 -21.76
N GLN A 31 5.34 -26.91 -22.86
CA GLN A 31 5.55 -28.31 -23.21
C GLN A 31 6.71 -28.86 -22.37
N THR A 32 6.38 -29.52 -21.26
CA THR A 32 7.32 -30.43 -20.59
C THR A 32 7.29 -31.76 -21.33
N SER A 33 8.35 -32.00 -22.13
CA SER A 33 8.59 -33.29 -22.76
C SER A 33 8.86 -34.36 -21.69
N PHE A 34 7.90 -35.24 -21.45
CA PHE A 34 8.11 -36.47 -20.70
C PHE A 34 8.59 -37.56 -21.65
N ASN A 35 9.90 -37.86 -21.63
CA ASN A 35 10.41 -39.12 -22.13
C ASN A 35 10.39 -40.13 -20.99
N SER A 36 9.46 -41.08 -21.11
CA SER A 36 9.36 -42.27 -20.27
C SER A 36 10.36 -43.34 -20.70
N LEU A 37 11.25 -43.77 -19.80
CA LEU A 37 11.88 -45.09 -19.84
C LEU A 37 12.18 -45.57 -18.40
N THR A 38 11.57 -46.68 -18.01
CA THR A 38 12.06 -47.64 -17.00
C THR A 38 12.41 -48.94 -17.76
N PRO A 39 13.22 -49.90 -17.24
CA PRO A 39 13.50 -50.17 -15.81
C PRO A 39 14.94 -50.65 -15.44
N GLN A 40 15.15 -50.82 -14.11
CA GLN A 40 16.11 -51.71 -13.41
C GLN A 40 17.62 -51.39 -13.40
N GLY A 41 18.18 -51.40 -12.19
CA GLY A 41 19.63 -51.54 -11.94
C GLY A 41 20.09 -50.81 -10.68
N GLU A 42 20.10 -51.52 -9.56
CA GLU A 42 20.70 -51.10 -8.30
C GLU A 42 22.24 -51.06 -8.46
N GLU A 43 22.85 -49.88 -8.41
CA GLU A 43 24.29 -49.74 -8.22
C GLU A 43 24.59 -48.48 -7.41
N THR A 44 25.19 -48.67 -6.24
CA THR A 44 25.68 -47.62 -5.34
C THR A 44 26.83 -46.87 -6.00
N VAL A 45 26.63 -45.59 -6.36
CA VAL A 45 27.71 -44.73 -6.84
C VAL A 45 27.88 -43.54 -5.91
N ASN A 46 29.05 -43.54 -5.27
CA ASN A 46 29.55 -42.53 -4.34
C ASN A 46 29.98 -41.30 -5.16
N TYR A 47 29.19 -40.23 -5.17
CA TYR A 47 29.54 -39.00 -5.89
C TYR A 47 30.26 -38.03 -4.96
N TYR A 48 31.60 -38.07 -4.98
CA TYR A 48 32.40 -36.87 -4.75
C TYR A 48 32.16 -35.94 -5.94
N TRP A 49 31.41 -34.84 -5.75
CA TRP A 49 31.67 -33.65 -6.53
C TRP A 49 32.66 -32.79 -5.74
N GLU A 50 33.75 -32.41 -6.37
CA GLU A 50 34.58 -31.29 -5.92
C GLU A 50 33.83 -30.01 -6.31
N LEU A 51 33.61 -29.10 -5.36
CA LEU A 51 33.09 -27.77 -5.70
C LEU A 51 34.15 -27.03 -6.50
N PRO A 52 33.76 -26.27 -7.54
CA PRO A 52 34.63 -25.23 -8.04
C PRO A 52 34.95 -24.29 -6.86
N LYS A 53 36.24 -24.03 -6.63
CA LYS A 53 36.70 -23.02 -5.68
C LYS A 53 36.19 -21.66 -6.17
N VAL A 54 35.01 -21.26 -5.71
CA VAL A 54 34.57 -19.88 -5.78
C VAL A 54 35.57 -19.09 -4.94
N PRO A 55 36.30 -18.11 -5.51
CA PRO A 55 37.12 -17.25 -4.68
C PRO A 55 36.18 -16.61 -3.66
N LEU A 56 36.49 -16.79 -2.38
CA LEU A 56 35.83 -16.10 -1.27
C LEU A 56 36.14 -14.62 -1.45
N ASN A 57 35.36 -13.95 -2.30
CA ASN A 57 35.32 -12.52 -2.30
C ASN A 57 34.64 -12.20 -0.97
N THR A 58 35.43 -11.86 0.04
CA THR A 58 35.00 -11.13 1.22
C THR A 58 34.53 -9.76 0.75
N GLY A 59 33.43 -9.75 0.00
CA GLY A 59 32.61 -8.58 -0.18
C GLY A 59 31.99 -8.36 1.18
N GLU A 60 32.57 -7.43 1.93
CA GLU A 60 31.80 -6.58 2.82
C GLU A 60 30.44 -6.36 2.15
N THR A 61 29.36 -6.78 2.82
CA THR A 61 28.01 -6.48 2.37
C THR A 61 27.96 -4.98 2.19
N GLU A 62 28.11 -4.51 0.94
CA GLU A 62 27.96 -3.12 0.58
C GLU A 62 26.53 -2.79 1.01
N LYS A 63 26.42 -2.11 2.15
CA LYS A 63 25.16 -1.65 2.73
C LYS A 63 24.59 -0.71 1.68
N ASN A 64 23.80 -1.25 0.76
CA ASN A 64 23.12 -0.48 -0.27
C ASN A 64 22.41 0.65 0.48
N PRO A 65 22.76 1.92 0.23
CA PRO A 65 22.24 3.02 1.04
C PRO A 65 20.71 2.97 0.99
N VAL A 66 20.07 3.05 2.16
CA VAL A 66 18.61 3.06 2.22
C VAL A 66 18.13 4.24 1.37
N GLN A 67 17.50 3.94 0.23
CA GLN A 67 17.02 4.96 -0.66
C GLN A 67 15.79 5.61 -0.03
N LEU A 68 15.93 6.87 0.39
CA LEU A 68 14.83 7.63 0.95
C LEU A 68 13.73 7.88 -0.10
N PRO A 69 12.44 7.75 0.26
CA PRO A 69 11.33 8.12 -0.60
C PRO A 69 11.52 9.49 -1.22
N GLN A 70 11.31 9.59 -2.53
CA GLN A 70 11.34 10.86 -3.25
C GLN A 70 9.91 11.32 -3.55
N PRO A 71 9.59 12.60 -3.37
CA PRO A 71 8.29 13.13 -3.72
C PRO A 71 8.12 13.19 -5.25
N GLN A 72 6.87 13.11 -5.71
CA GLN A 72 6.51 13.36 -7.09
C GLN A 72 6.60 14.86 -7.43
N ALA A 73 6.39 15.23 -8.69
CA ALA A 73 6.46 16.61 -9.16
C ALA A 73 5.52 17.58 -8.42
N ASN A 74 4.38 17.10 -7.90
CA ASN A 74 3.45 17.88 -7.08
C ASN A 74 3.84 17.95 -5.59
N GLY A 75 4.97 17.37 -5.22
CA GLY A 75 5.48 17.27 -3.85
C GLY A 75 4.91 16.11 -3.05
N ASP A 76 3.98 15.31 -3.59
CA ASP A 76 3.35 14.21 -2.87
C ASP A 76 4.27 12.98 -2.80
N TYR A 77 4.27 12.31 -1.65
CA TYR A 77 4.94 11.02 -1.53
C TYR A 77 4.04 9.88 -1.99
N GLN A 78 4.67 8.89 -2.62
CA GLN A 78 4.02 7.63 -2.97
C GLN A 78 4.25 6.58 -1.88
N ARG A 79 3.55 5.46 -2.03
CA ARG A 79 3.74 4.25 -1.22
C ARG A 79 5.20 3.82 -1.22
N SER A 80 5.76 3.64 -0.02
CA SER A 80 7.11 3.14 0.21
C SER A 80 7.15 2.30 1.50
N PRO A 81 8.14 1.42 1.67
CA PRO A 81 8.35 0.67 2.90
C PRO A 81 9.05 1.50 3.99
N HIS A 82 9.19 2.82 3.79
CA HIS A 82 9.95 3.70 4.68
C HIS A 82 9.13 4.09 5.90
N SER A 83 9.63 3.74 7.10
CA SER A 83 8.87 3.87 8.34
C SER A 83 9.09 5.19 9.09
N SER A 84 10.24 5.85 8.89
CA SER A 84 10.69 6.95 9.76
C SER A 84 10.63 8.30 9.05
N TRP A 85 9.97 9.27 9.67
CA TRP A 85 9.68 10.56 9.06
C TRP A 85 9.84 11.70 10.07
N GLU A 86 10.08 12.90 9.56
CA GLU A 86 10.12 14.14 10.34
C GLU A 86 9.03 15.09 9.82
N ALA A 87 8.36 15.79 10.73
CA ALA A 87 7.44 16.87 10.38
C ALA A 87 8.23 18.15 10.00
N THR A 88 7.97 18.74 8.84
CA THR A 88 8.81 19.82 8.28
C THR A 88 8.15 21.19 8.17
N ASN A 89 6.87 21.33 8.54
CA ASN A 89 6.03 22.47 8.13
C ASN A 89 6.77 23.82 8.13
N PRO A 90 6.86 24.52 6.97
CA PRO A 90 7.59 25.78 6.86
C PRO A 90 6.99 26.91 7.70
N ASN A 91 5.70 26.81 8.07
CA ASN A 91 5.07 27.75 8.97
C ASN A 91 5.07 27.11 10.36
N ALA A 92 5.66 27.78 11.37
CA ALA A 92 5.90 27.30 12.73
C ALA A 92 4.70 26.73 13.52
N GLN A 93 3.53 26.64 12.90
CA GLN A 93 2.27 26.10 13.40
C GLN A 93 2.24 24.56 13.45
N GLY A 94 3.23 23.86 12.85
CA GLY A 94 3.24 22.40 12.81
C GLY A 94 2.22 21.82 11.82
N ILE A 95 2.16 20.50 11.68
CA ILE A 95 1.25 19.82 10.74
C ILE A 95 0.03 19.28 11.46
N ASP A 96 -1.15 19.46 10.86
CA ASP A 96 -2.40 18.91 11.38
C ASP A 96 -2.37 17.38 11.38
N CYS A 97 -2.60 16.80 12.55
CA CYS A 97 -2.82 15.36 12.70
C CYS A 97 -4.32 15.10 12.87
N ARG A 98 -4.91 14.35 11.94
CA ARG A 98 -6.36 14.20 11.78
C ARG A 98 -6.82 12.78 12.10
N MET A 99 -7.92 12.64 12.83
CA MET A 99 -8.50 11.34 13.14
C MET A 99 -10.02 11.42 13.34
N LEU A 100 -10.73 10.38 12.93
CA LEU A 100 -12.19 10.32 13.06
C LEU A 100 -12.62 9.68 14.38
N GLY A 101 -12.92 10.51 15.38
CA GLY A 101 -13.45 10.06 16.67
C GLY A 101 -12.60 8.98 17.33
N ASN A 102 -13.24 7.95 17.89
CA ASN A 102 -12.56 6.84 18.58
C ASN A 102 -12.32 5.62 17.66
N THR A 103 -12.12 5.83 16.36
CA THR A 103 -11.72 4.75 15.46
C THR A 103 -10.24 4.35 15.68
N THR A 104 -9.80 3.25 15.08
CA THR A 104 -8.38 2.86 15.03
C THR A 104 -7.97 2.60 13.60
N TYR A 105 -6.67 2.54 13.31
CA TYR A 105 -6.19 2.20 11.97
C TYR A 105 -6.68 0.83 11.50
N GLU A 106 -6.65 -0.19 12.37
CA GLU A 106 -7.09 -1.56 12.05
C GLU A 106 -8.57 -1.61 11.67
N LYS A 107 -9.39 -0.77 12.33
CA LYS A 107 -10.80 -0.62 11.96
C LYS A 107 -10.92 0.04 10.60
N LEU A 108 -10.13 1.07 10.30
CA LEU A 108 -10.17 1.81 9.04
C LEU A 108 -9.70 0.98 7.84
N GLU A 109 -8.68 0.14 8.01
CA GLU A 109 -8.18 -0.73 6.93
C GLU A 109 -9.04 -1.98 6.69
N ASN A 110 -9.96 -2.31 7.60
CA ASN A 110 -10.84 -3.46 7.45
C ASN A 110 -11.74 -3.29 6.20
N PRO A 111 -11.73 -4.23 5.24
CA PRO A 111 -12.56 -4.15 4.03
C PRO A 111 -14.08 -4.08 4.29
N SER A 112 -14.53 -4.52 5.47
CA SER A 112 -15.93 -4.44 5.89
C SER A 112 -16.31 -3.05 6.41
N ASN A 113 -15.34 -2.21 6.74
CA ASN A 113 -15.59 -0.85 7.17
C ASN A 113 -16.20 -0.02 6.03
N LYS A 114 -17.18 0.82 6.38
CA LYS A 114 -17.88 1.73 5.45
C LYS A 114 -17.53 3.19 5.70
N THR A 115 -16.61 3.48 6.61
CA THR A 115 -16.07 4.83 6.82
C THR A 115 -15.42 5.33 5.53
N GLU A 116 -15.90 6.46 5.04
CA GLU A 116 -15.27 7.16 3.94
C GLU A 116 -13.93 7.75 4.41
N LEU A 117 -12.84 7.42 3.71
CA LEU A 117 -11.53 8.03 3.93
C LEU A 117 -11.51 9.44 3.31
N ASN A 118 -12.20 10.40 3.91
CA ASN A 118 -12.16 11.82 3.54
C ASN A 118 -11.33 12.60 4.59
N ILE A 119 -10.06 12.24 4.68
CA ILE A 119 -9.17 12.58 5.79
C ILE A 119 -8.97 14.09 5.93
N ASP A 120 -8.91 14.82 4.82
CA ASP A 120 -8.83 16.29 4.76
C ASP A 120 -9.94 16.99 5.59
N ASN A 121 -11.12 16.38 5.66
CA ASN A 121 -12.28 16.91 6.39
C ASN A 121 -12.43 16.33 7.81
N TRP A 122 -11.55 15.41 8.23
CA TRP A 122 -11.61 14.87 9.59
C TRP A 122 -11.13 15.89 10.62
N PRO A 123 -11.62 15.80 11.88
CA PRO A 123 -11.17 16.66 12.96
C PRO A 123 -9.65 16.60 13.17
N VAL A 124 -9.05 17.74 13.45
CA VAL A 124 -7.66 17.83 13.92
C VAL A 124 -7.63 17.44 15.39
N VAL A 125 -6.89 16.39 15.73
CA VAL A 125 -6.76 15.87 17.11
C VAL A 125 -5.46 16.33 17.78
N GLY A 126 -4.55 16.92 17.01
CA GLY A 126 -3.33 17.55 17.50
C GLY A 126 -2.48 18.05 16.34
N GLN A 127 -1.32 18.61 16.65
CA GLN A 127 -0.34 19.05 15.66
C GLN A 127 1.04 18.49 15.99
N LEU A 128 1.73 17.96 14.98
CA LEU A 128 3.16 17.62 15.10
C LEU A 128 3.99 18.88 14.83
N LYS A 129 4.93 19.18 15.72
CA LYS A 129 5.78 20.38 15.58
C LYS A 129 6.83 20.16 14.48
N PRO A 130 7.32 21.22 13.83
CA PRO A 130 8.45 21.10 12.92
C PRO A 130 9.69 20.53 13.63
N GLY A 131 10.43 19.64 12.97
CA GLY A 131 11.59 18.93 13.51
C GLY A 131 11.22 17.74 14.40
N GLN A 132 9.94 17.39 14.51
CA GLN A 132 9.51 16.27 15.33
C GLN A 132 9.50 14.98 14.50
N ASP A 133 10.22 13.98 15.00
CA ASP A 133 10.28 12.64 14.41
C ASP A 133 9.05 11.81 14.78
N PHE A 134 8.65 10.95 13.85
CA PHE A 134 7.58 10.01 14.02
C PHE A 134 7.76 8.75 13.16
N GLU A 135 7.17 7.65 13.62
CA GLU A 135 7.12 6.40 12.87
C GLU A 135 5.70 6.10 12.39
N ILE A 136 5.62 5.44 11.24
CA ILE A 136 4.37 5.19 10.55
C ILE A 136 4.00 3.72 10.59
N ASN A 137 2.70 3.45 10.52
CA ASN A 137 2.21 2.09 10.34
C ASN A 137 2.28 1.73 8.85
N LEU A 138 3.08 0.71 8.50
CA LEU A 138 3.19 0.24 7.11
C LEU A 138 1.98 -0.60 6.67
N GLY A 139 1.09 -0.97 7.60
CA GLY A 139 -0.01 -1.88 7.38
C GLY A 139 0.42 -3.28 6.91
N PRO A 140 -0.53 -4.19 6.66
CA PRO A 140 -0.24 -5.55 6.21
C PRO A 140 0.47 -5.63 4.86
N ALA A 141 0.29 -4.61 4.02
CA ALA A 141 0.89 -4.55 2.68
C ALA A 141 2.30 -3.96 2.67
N GLY A 142 2.82 -3.45 3.80
CA GLY A 142 4.17 -2.89 3.88
C GLY A 142 4.35 -1.52 3.22
N PHE A 143 3.26 -0.77 3.03
CA PHE A 143 3.26 0.54 2.37
C PHE A 143 2.45 1.56 3.18
N GLY A 144 3.12 2.38 3.99
CA GLY A 144 2.46 3.25 4.99
C GLY A 144 1.79 4.54 4.47
N VAL A 145 1.55 4.63 3.16
CA VAL A 145 0.83 5.76 2.53
C VAL A 145 -0.53 5.29 2.02
N VAL A 146 -1.59 5.91 2.55
CA VAL A 146 -2.98 5.68 2.13
C VAL A 146 -3.49 6.87 1.30
N TYR A 147 -4.49 6.63 0.47
CA TYR A 147 -5.11 7.68 -0.36
C TYR A 147 -6.54 7.90 0.11
N ASP A 148 -6.91 9.16 0.24
CA ASP A 148 -8.27 9.56 0.58
C ASP A 148 -9.20 9.55 -0.66
N THR A 149 -10.47 9.92 -0.48
CA THR A 149 -11.45 9.97 -1.57
C THR A 149 -11.14 11.01 -2.65
N LYS A 150 -10.23 11.96 -2.39
CA LYS A 150 -9.70 12.92 -3.35
C LYS A 150 -8.36 12.51 -3.96
N GLN A 151 -7.90 11.28 -3.71
CA GLN A 151 -6.60 10.76 -4.14
C GLN A 151 -5.40 11.54 -3.56
N GLN A 152 -5.56 12.20 -2.41
CA GLN A 152 -4.45 12.83 -1.71
C GLN A 152 -3.77 11.79 -0.80
N PRO A 153 -2.43 11.70 -0.81
CA PRO A 153 -1.75 10.74 0.05
C PRO A 153 -1.60 11.24 1.50
N TRP A 154 -1.83 10.31 2.43
CA TRP A 154 -1.79 10.51 3.88
C TRP A 154 -0.96 9.39 4.53
N ILE A 155 -0.27 9.75 5.61
CA ILE A 155 0.54 8.85 6.42
C ILE A 155 -0.12 8.69 7.78
N TYR A 156 -0.27 7.45 8.24
CA TYR A 156 -0.72 7.16 9.60
C TYR A 156 0.45 7.20 10.57
N VAL A 157 0.42 8.16 11.50
CA VAL A 157 1.42 8.31 12.56
C VAL A 157 1.14 7.26 13.62
N GLU A 158 1.95 6.22 13.69
CA GLU A 158 1.82 5.15 14.68
C GLU A 158 2.32 5.63 16.05
N LYS A 159 3.52 6.21 16.07
CA LYS A 159 4.16 6.68 17.31
C LYS A 159 5.05 7.88 17.07
N THR A 160 5.28 8.60 18.15
CA THR A 160 6.15 9.76 18.27
C THR A 160 7.02 9.58 19.51
N ASP A 161 8.24 10.11 19.48
CA ASP A 161 9.18 9.99 20.60
C ASP A 161 8.99 11.12 21.64
N GLU A 162 8.33 12.22 21.27
CA GLU A 162 8.07 13.36 22.16
C GLU A 162 6.81 13.12 23.02
N ALA A 163 6.98 13.17 24.35
CA ALA A 163 5.87 13.01 25.29
C ALA A 163 4.78 14.08 25.08
N GLY A 164 3.54 13.64 24.89
CA GLY A 164 2.39 14.52 24.67
C GLY A 164 2.21 14.98 23.23
N ALA A 165 3.09 14.59 22.30
CA ALA A 165 2.85 14.79 20.89
C ALA A 165 1.74 13.86 20.37
N PRO A 166 0.93 14.30 19.39
CA PRO A 166 -0.15 13.47 18.85
C PRO A 166 0.40 12.24 18.12
N SER A 167 -0.31 11.13 18.27
CA SER A 167 -0.09 9.89 17.53
C SER A 167 -1.45 9.26 17.20
N GLN A 168 -1.45 8.14 16.46
CA GLN A 168 -2.66 7.43 16.05
C GLN A 168 -3.60 8.31 15.21
N CYS A 169 -3.02 9.07 14.28
CA CYS A 169 -3.70 10.05 13.43
C CYS A 169 -2.99 10.20 12.08
N PHE A 170 -3.66 10.82 11.11
CA PHE A 170 -3.15 11.00 9.76
C PHE A 170 -2.57 12.38 9.52
N VAL A 171 -1.44 12.43 8.81
CA VAL A 171 -0.82 13.67 8.31
C VAL A 171 -0.66 13.64 6.81
N ARG A 172 -0.63 14.81 6.16
CA ARG A 172 -0.53 14.92 4.71
C ARG A 172 0.86 14.49 4.23
N ALA A 173 0.91 13.49 3.36
CA ALA A 173 2.15 12.97 2.77
C ALA A 173 2.62 13.85 1.60
N ASN A 174 3.12 15.03 1.91
CA ASN A 174 3.70 15.97 0.94
C ASN A 174 4.98 16.57 1.52
N GLN A 175 5.99 16.82 0.68
CA GLN A 175 7.30 17.35 1.07
C GLN A 175 7.24 18.68 1.86
N ARG A 176 6.14 19.43 1.72
CA ARG A 176 5.90 20.65 2.49
C ARG A 176 5.57 20.41 3.97
N PHE A 177 5.18 19.18 4.31
CA PHE A 177 4.66 18.82 5.63
C PHE A 177 5.50 17.76 6.31
N VAL A 178 6.10 16.86 5.53
CA VAL A 178 6.90 15.75 6.04
C VAL A 178 8.12 15.49 5.17
N GLN A 179 9.17 14.93 5.74
CA GLN A 179 10.30 14.37 5.00
C GLN A 179 10.74 13.02 5.57
N PRO A 180 11.18 12.08 4.73
CA PRO A 180 11.73 10.82 5.22
C PRO A 180 13.09 11.05 5.87
N ILE A 181 13.33 10.40 7.00
CA ILE A 181 14.63 10.38 7.68
C ILE A 181 15.28 9.00 7.54
N SER A 182 16.61 8.95 7.43
CA SER A 182 17.33 7.68 7.31
C SER A 182 17.06 6.78 8.53
N PRO A 183 16.77 5.48 8.32
CA PRO A 183 16.65 4.55 9.43
C PRO A 183 17.99 4.46 10.15
N GLN A 184 17.96 4.45 11.49
CA GLN A 184 19.15 4.23 12.31
C GLN A 184 19.64 2.78 12.22
#